data_AF-A0A941SXH3-F1
#
_entry.id   AF-A0A941SXH3-F1
#
_cell.length_a   1.000
_cell.length_b   1.000
_cell.length_c   1.000
_cell.angle_alpha   90.00
_cell.angle_beta   90.00
_cell.angle_gamma   90.00
#
_symmetry.space_group_name_H-M   'P 1'
#
loop_
_entity.id
_entity.type
_entity.pdbx_description
1 polymer ?
#
loop_
_entity_poly.entity_id
_entity_poly.type
_entity_poly.pdbx_seq_one_letter_code
_entity_poly.pdbx_strand_id
1 'polypeptide(L)'
;MHLDSAQSRARRTVVGLISKVVTTVAVALVAAIALTVAPPAEAAQKQVRKKAASAQKAAKAAPKQRRGSKRVAHVVPERPSYGQLAGLRKTDDALDLKSSVALVMDQDTNEVLVAKNSDAVLPIASITKLMTAVVVTEAQLPLDETLTISQEDVDTEKGSRSRLRVGTQLTREEMLHLALMSSENRAAHALGRHYPGGLDAFVSAMNAKARLLGMSDTHYVEPTGLSSRNQSSAKDLATLVKAAYEHQIIRELSTSPEYSVAVGKRELQFRTTNALVRNPTWDIGLQKTGYIAEAGRCLVMQAKMAGRQLIMVFLDSAGKYSRLGDAERVRRWVMDLGHGAPATTSSSATALIKPTT
;
A
#
# COMPACT_ATOMS: atom_id res chain seq x y z
N MET A 1 4.92 -74.44 -2.84
CA MET A 1 4.50 -73.96 -1.51
C MET A 1 3.50 -72.86 -1.76
N HIS A 2 2.19 -73.08 -1.56
CA HIS A 2 1.48 -73.16 -0.27
C HIS A 2 1.44 -71.82 0.47
N LEU A 3 0.24 -71.25 0.51
CA LEU A 3 -0.38 -70.45 1.59
C LEU A 3 0.35 -69.13 1.96
N ASP A 4 -0.35 -68.04 2.25
CA ASP A 4 -1.69 -67.98 2.84
C ASP A 4 -2.70 -67.09 2.08
N SER A 5 -3.96 -67.09 2.54
CA SER A 5 -5.12 -66.48 1.88
C SER A 5 -6.00 -65.69 2.85
N ALA A 6 -6.86 -64.83 2.29
CA ALA A 6 -8.09 -64.33 2.92
C ALA A 6 -8.00 -63.47 4.20
N GLN A 7 -7.32 -62.31 4.13
CA GLN A 7 -7.87 -61.07 4.71
C GLN A 7 -7.91 -59.98 3.62
N SER A 8 -9.00 -59.74 2.89
CA SER A 8 -10.39 -59.39 3.25
C SER A 8 -10.66 -57.87 3.18
N ARG A 9 -11.24 -57.48 2.04
CA ARG A 9 -12.33 -56.48 1.90
C ARG A 9 -12.16 -55.10 2.55
N ALA A 10 -11.51 -54.18 1.82
CA ALA A 10 -11.96 -52.79 1.71
C ALA A 10 -11.41 -52.11 0.44
N ARG A 11 -12.04 -51.00 0.00
CA ARG A 11 -11.50 -50.01 -0.97
C ARG A 11 -11.28 -50.46 -2.44
N ARG A 12 -12.29 -51.01 -3.13
CA ARG A 12 -12.34 -51.08 -4.62
C ARG A 12 -13.74 -50.84 -5.23
N THR A 13 -14.20 -49.59 -5.14
CA THR A 13 -15.34 -49.00 -5.87
C THR A 13 -15.26 -47.47 -5.64
N VAL A 14 -15.64 -46.55 -6.55
CA VAL A 14 -16.31 -46.63 -7.87
C VAL A 14 -15.58 -45.71 -8.87
N VAL A 15 -15.33 -46.16 -10.11
CA VAL A 15 -15.04 -45.30 -11.28
C VAL A 15 -15.66 -45.92 -12.54
N GLY A 16 -16.38 -45.11 -13.34
CA GLY A 16 -17.13 -45.54 -14.53
C GLY A 16 -18.54 -46.09 -14.20
N LEU A 17 -19.49 -46.18 -15.15
CA LEU A 17 -19.51 -45.74 -16.55
C LEU A 17 -20.96 -45.81 -17.10
N ILE A 18 -21.62 -44.69 -17.45
CA ILE A 18 -22.87 -44.67 -18.26
C ILE A 18 -22.83 -43.48 -19.25
N SER A 19 -23.49 -43.61 -20.41
CA SER A 19 -23.48 -42.64 -21.52
C SER A 19 -24.86 -42.51 -22.21
N LYS A 20 -25.14 -41.31 -22.76
CA LYS A 20 -26.08 -41.00 -23.89
C LYS A 20 -27.54 -41.52 -23.89
N VAL A 21 -28.50 -40.59 -23.75
CA VAL A 21 -29.85 -40.51 -24.40
C VAL A 21 -30.21 -38.99 -24.37
N VAL A 22 -30.55 -38.18 -25.40
CA VAL A 22 -31.29 -38.27 -26.70
C VAL A 22 -32.83 -38.20 -26.51
N THR A 23 -33.68 -37.27 -26.99
CA THR A 23 -33.70 -36.01 -27.77
C THR A 23 -35.20 -35.63 -27.93
N THR A 24 -35.60 -34.34 -28.15
CA THR A 24 -36.99 -33.86 -28.48
C THR A 24 -38.11 -34.13 -27.42
N VAL A 25 -39.31 -33.51 -27.34
CA VAL A 25 -40.22 -32.60 -28.13
C VAL A 25 -40.83 -31.60 -27.08
N ALA A 26 -41.21 -30.31 -27.21
CA ALA A 26 -41.65 -29.34 -28.24
C ALA A 26 -43.20 -29.15 -28.42
N VAL A 27 -43.65 -27.98 -28.93
CA VAL A 27 -45.06 -27.54 -29.22
C VAL A 27 -45.90 -27.16 -27.95
N ALA A 28 -46.18 -25.89 -27.61
CA ALA A 28 -47.09 -24.84 -28.17
C ALA A 28 -48.54 -24.87 -27.55
N LEU A 29 -49.46 -23.89 -27.69
CA LEU A 29 -49.59 -22.68 -28.53
C LEU A 29 -50.55 -21.63 -27.84
N VAL A 30 -50.73 -20.44 -28.43
CA VAL A 30 -51.74 -19.37 -28.12
C VAL A 30 -51.45 -18.51 -26.86
N ALA A 31 -51.56 -17.17 -26.76
CA ALA A 31 -51.79 -16.00 -27.64
C ALA A 31 -53.09 -15.15 -27.41
N ALA A 32 -52.90 -13.85 -27.13
CA ALA A 32 -53.85 -12.75 -27.41
C ALA A 32 -53.10 -11.40 -27.41
N ILE A 33 -53.45 -10.47 -28.31
CA ILE A 33 -52.86 -9.11 -28.43
C ILE A 33 -54.00 -8.09 -28.54
N ALA A 34 -53.90 -6.96 -27.81
CA ALA A 34 -54.67 -5.75 -28.07
C ALA A 34 -53.89 -4.50 -27.60
N LEU A 35 -54.08 -3.35 -28.27
CA LEU A 35 -53.39 -2.09 -27.99
C LEU A 35 -54.33 -1.07 -27.32
N THR A 36 -53.81 -0.33 -26.33
CA THR A 36 -54.12 1.10 -26.05
C THR A 36 -52.92 1.67 -25.28
N VAL A 37 -52.07 2.55 -25.83
CA VAL A 37 -52.31 3.99 -26.12
C VAL A 37 -52.62 4.79 -24.85
N ALA A 38 -51.75 5.74 -24.51
CA ALA A 38 -51.85 6.60 -23.34
C ALA A 38 -52.20 8.06 -23.72
N PRO A 39 -53.08 8.73 -22.95
CA PRO A 39 -53.24 10.19 -22.93
C PRO A 39 -52.71 10.82 -21.61
N PRO A 40 -52.65 12.17 -21.51
CA PRO A 40 -51.73 12.86 -20.58
C PRO A 40 -52.39 13.50 -19.34
N ALA A 41 -51.59 14.22 -18.54
CA ALA A 41 -52.00 14.92 -17.32
C ALA A 41 -52.71 16.26 -17.59
N GLU A 42 -53.67 16.64 -16.72
CA GLU A 42 -54.28 17.98 -16.74
C GLU A 42 -54.52 18.57 -15.33
N ALA A 43 -54.36 19.90 -15.26
CA ALA A 43 -54.81 20.88 -14.27
C ALA A 43 -55.22 20.49 -12.83
N ALA A 44 -54.46 21.00 -11.86
CA ALA A 44 -55.00 21.54 -10.61
C ALA A 44 -54.95 23.08 -10.66
N GLN A 45 -56.08 23.77 -10.41
CA GLN A 45 -56.20 25.23 -10.54
C GLN A 45 -56.25 25.99 -9.20
N LYS A 46 -55.96 27.30 -9.26
CA LYS A 46 -56.13 28.35 -8.22
C LYS A 46 -55.12 28.23 -7.06
N GLN A 47 -54.45 29.29 -6.63
CA GLN A 47 -54.91 30.69 -6.59
C GLN A 47 -53.88 31.70 -7.11
N VAL A 48 -54.34 32.71 -7.86
CA VAL A 48 -53.59 33.96 -8.12
C VAL A 48 -54.53 35.17 -8.01
N ARG A 49 -54.23 36.06 -7.06
CA ARG A 49 -54.76 37.42 -6.86
C ARG A 49 -53.66 38.19 -6.10
N LYS A 50 -53.20 39.38 -6.49
CA LYS A 50 -53.50 40.28 -7.62
C LYS A 50 -52.18 40.78 -8.26
N LYS A 51 -52.25 41.50 -9.38
CA LYS A 51 -51.13 42.31 -9.93
C LYS A 51 -51.67 43.61 -10.53
N ALA A 52 -50.78 44.54 -10.86
CA ALA A 52 -50.97 45.96 -11.21
C ALA A 52 -51.35 46.85 -10.01
N ALA A 53 -50.90 48.11 -9.93
CA ALA A 53 -50.02 48.89 -10.82
C ALA A 53 -48.74 49.34 -10.06
N SER A 54 -47.76 50.07 -10.60
CA SER A 54 -47.53 50.65 -11.94
C SER A 54 -46.03 50.59 -12.28
N ALA A 55 -45.62 50.99 -13.49
CA ALA A 55 -44.21 51.00 -13.89
C ALA A 55 -43.67 52.43 -14.06
N GLN A 56 -42.45 52.72 -13.59
CA GLN A 56 -41.63 53.83 -14.12
C GLN A 56 -40.14 53.71 -13.79
N LYS A 57 -39.32 54.16 -14.75
CA LYS A 57 -37.87 54.50 -14.73
C LYS A 57 -36.88 53.55 -14.03
N ALA A 58 -35.96 53.02 -14.85
CA ALA A 58 -34.70 52.44 -14.38
C ALA A 58 -33.68 53.52 -13.98
N ALA A 59 -32.87 53.22 -12.97
CA ALA A 59 -31.59 53.89 -12.70
C ALA A 59 -30.49 52.82 -12.60
N LYS A 60 -29.32 53.06 -13.21
CA LYS A 60 -28.22 52.07 -13.26
C LYS A 60 -27.58 51.90 -11.88
N ALA A 61 -27.86 50.80 -11.20
CA ALA A 61 -27.07 50.38 -10.05
C ALA A 61 -25.75 49.73 -10.52
N ALA A 62 -24.61 50.30 -10.11
CA ALA A 62 -23.30 49.73 -10.41
C ALA A 62 -23.12 48.34 -9.75
N PRO A 63 -22.37 47.40 -10.36
CA PRO A 63 -22.16 46.07 -9.80
C PRO A 63 -21.37 46.18 -8.50
N LYS A 64 -22.03 45.96 -7.35
CA LYS A 64 -21.36 45.85 -6.06
C LYS A 64 -20.37 44.70 -6.11
N GLN A 65 -19.08 44.99 -6.18
CA GLN A 65 -18.03 44.00 -6.00
C GLN A 65 -18.24 43.30 -4.66
N ARG A 66 -18.68 42.03 -4.70
CA ARG A 66 -18.60 41.15 -3.54
C ARG A 66 -17.11 40.93 -3.30
N ARG A 67 -16.50 41.73 -2.42
CA ARG A 67 -15.16 41.49 -1.86
C ARG A 67 -15.21 40.16 -1.11
N GLY A 68 -15.08 39.07 -1.86
CA GLY A 68 -14.83 37.76 -1.30
C GLY A 68 -13.53 37.85 -0.53
N SER A 69 -13.60 37.80 0.79
CA SER A 69 -12.43 37.64 1.62
C SER A 69 -11.80 36.31 1.24
N LYS A 70 -10.74 36.37 0.42
CA LYS A 70 -9.80 35.25 0.31
C LYS A 70 -9.35 34.98 1.74
N ARG A 71 -9.88 33.93 2.35
CA ARG A 71 -9.24 33.32 3.53
C ARG A 71 -7.86 32.92 3.04
N VAL A 72 -6.89 33.79 3.30
CA VAL A 72 -5.48 33.42 3.21
C VAL A 72 -5.36 32.27 4.19
N ALA A 73 -5.26 31.05 3.66
CA ALA A 73 -5.00 29.90 4.49
C ALA A 73 -3.71 30.21 5.23
N HIS A 74 -3.76 30.21 6.56
CA HIS A 74 -2.57 30.51 7.35
C HIS A 74 -1.59 29.39 7.09
N VAL A 75 -0.62 29.62 6.20
CA VAL A 75 0.45 28.68 5.90
C VAL A 75 1.35 28.70 7.12
N VAL A 76 0.98 27.90 8.12
CA VAL A 76 1.91 27.50 9.17
C VAL A 76 3.10 26.89 8.43
N PRO A 77 4.31 27.45 8.57
CA PRO A 77 5.46 26.93 7.85
C PRO A 77 5.64 25.45 8.21
N GLU A 78 5.85 24.58 7.21
CA GLU A 78 6.18 23.17 7.48
C GLU A 78 7.44 23.18 8.36
N ARG A 79 7.33 22.63 9.58
CA ARG A 79 8.50 22.50 10.48
C ARG A 79 9.57 21.70 9.74
N PRO A 80 10.84 22.12 9.75
CA PRO A 80 11.90 21.36 9.09
C PRO A 80 12.00 19.97 9.71
N SER A 81 12.12 18.96 8.85
CA SER A 81 12.39 17.58 9.26
C SER A 81 13.80 17.44 9.84
N TYR A 82 14.08 16.31 10.49
CA TYR A 82 15.40 16.05 11.06
C TYR A 82 16.48 15.95 9.96
N GLY A 83 16.15 15.42 8.78
CA GLY A 83 17.07 15.40 7.63
C GLY A 83 17.34 16.79 7.03
N GLN A 84 16.40 17.73 7.12
CA GLN A 84 16.64 19.14 6.78
C GLN A 84 17.52 19.83 7.82
N LEU A 85 17.28 19.60 9.11
CA LEU A 85 18.07 20.18 10.21
C LEU A 85 19.52 19.66 10.20
N ALA A 86 19.72 18.38 9.91
CA ALA A 86 21.03 17.76 9.72
C ALA A 86 21.69 18.11 8.36
N GLY A 87 21.04 18.92 7.52
CA GLY A 87 21.60 19.40 6.25
C GLY A 87 21.71 18.36 5.12
N LEU A 88 21.23 17.13 5.32
CA LEU A 88 21.45 15.96 4.45
C LEU A 88 20.98 16.16 2.99
N ARG A 89 20.05 17.10 2.72
CA ARG A 89 19.65 17.48 1.36
C ARG A 89 20.74 18.16 0.53
N LYS A 90 21.84 18.61 1.16
CA LYS A 90 23.01 19.22 0.51
C LYS A 90 24.00 18.19 -0.03
N THR A 91 23.82 16.89 0.26
CA THR A 91 24.63 15.84 -0.37
C THR A 91 24.22 15.74 -1.84
N ASP A 92 25.16 16.00 -2.74
CA ASP A 92 24.97 15.82 -4.18
C ASP A 92 24.81 14.33 -4.53
N ASP A 93 24.07 14.04 -5.60
CA ASP A 93 23.98 12.69 -6.17
C ASP A 93 23.73 12.76 -7.68
N ALA A 94 24.17 11.72 -8.40
CA ALA A 94 24.13 11.68 -9.86
C ALA A 94 22.73 11.61 -10.48
N LEU A 95 21.67 11.42 -9.68
CA LEU A 95 20.29 11.33 -10.15
C LEU A 95 19.45 12.55 -9.75
N ASP A 96 20.00 13.54 -9.03
CA ASP A 96 19.28 14.69 -8.48
C ASP A 96 18.08 14.27 -7.58
N LEU A 97 18.32 13.30 -6.68
CA LEU A 97 17.30 12.78 -5.78
C LEU A 97 16.86 13.83 -4.75
N LYS A 98 15.54 14.03 -4.68
CA LYS A 98 14.87 15.02 -3.82
C LYS A 98 14.53 14.46 -2.44
N SER A 99 15.14 13.34 -2.09
CA SER A 99 15.12 12.70 -0.77
C SER A 99 16.48 12.87 -0.10
N SER A 100 16.46 13.22 1.18
CA SER A 100 17.68 13.52 1.95
C SER A 100 18.52 12.27 2.19
N VAL A 101 17.87 11.10 2.22
CA VAL A 101 18.51 9.79 2.28
C VAL A 101 17.92 8.93 1.18
N ALA A 102 18.77 8.17 0.48
CA ALA A 102 18.34 7.14 -0.46
C ALA A 102 19.25 5.90 -0.38
N LEU A 103 18.65 4.73 -0.58
CA LEU A 103 19.36 3.48 -0.86
C LEU A 103 18.60 2.74 -1.96
N VAL A 104 19.32 2.27 -2.98
CA VAL A 104 18.81 1.38 -4.01
C VAL A 104 19.72 0.16 -4.04
N MET A 105 19.16 -1.00 -3.74
CA MET A 105 19.91 -2.25 -3.58
C MET A 105 19.17 -3.40 -4.26
N ASP A 106 19.92 -4.28 -4.90
CA ASP A 106 19.41 -5.53 -5.43
C ASP A 106 19.12 -6.54 -4.30
N GLN A 107 17.91 -7.09 -4.28
CA GLN A 107 17.42 -7.95 -3.21
C GLN A 107 18.21 -9.26 -3.11
N ASP A 108 18.61 -9.83 -4.24
CA ASP A 108 19.14 -11.19 -4.30
C ASP A 108 20.65 -11.21 -4.09
N THR A 109 21.35 -10.23 -4.70
CA THR A 109 22.82 -10.09 -4.63
C THR A 109 23.30 -9.17 -3.51
N ASN A 110 22.45 -8.27 -3.00
CA ASN A 110 22.82 -7.12 -2.16
C ASN A 110 23.73 -6.08 -2.85
N GLU A 111 23.82 -6.07 -4.19
CA GLU A 111 24.53 -5.01 -4.91
C GLU A 111 23.86 -3.65 -4.66
N VAL A 112 24.62 -2.68 -4.13
CA VAL A 112 24.13 -1.31 -3.89
C VAL A 112 24.38 -0.47 -5.14
N LEU A 113 23.29 -0.06 -5.80
CA LEU A 113 23.31 0.71 -7.03
C LEU A 113 23.33 2.23 -6.77
N VAL A 114 22.66 2.67 -5.70
CA VAL A 114 22.64 4.07 -5.27
C VAL A 114 22.69 4.12 -3.75
N ALA A 115 23.58 4.92 -3.18
CA ALA A 115 23.58 5.27 -1.77
C ALA A 115 23.75 6.79 -1.61
N LYS A 116 22.86 7.41 -0.83
CA LYS A 116 22.90 8.83 -0.45
C LYS A 116 22.60 8.90 1.04
N ASN A 117 23.60 9.24 1.86
CA ASN A 117 23.48 9.34 3.32
C ASN A 117 22.85 8.08 3.97
N SER A 118 23.13 6.88 3.44
CA SER A 118 22.42 5.61 3.76
C SER A 118 22.37 5.24 5.24
N ASP A 119 23.37 5.69 5.98
CA ASP A 119 23.64 5.42 7.40
C ASP A 119 23.01 6.48 8.33
N ALA A 120 22.35 7.50 7.77
CA ALA A 120 21.70 8.53 8.55
C ALA A 120 20.42 8.00 9.22
N VAL A 121 20.50 7.83 10.54
CA VAL A 121 19.36 7.45 11.38
C VAL A 121 18.35 8.59 11.45
N LEU A 122 17.13 8.35 10.96
CA LEU A 122 16.07 9.36 10.88
C LEU A 122 14.73 8.82 11.39
N PRO A 123 13.79 9.69 11.81
CA PRO A 123 12.40 9.31 12.01
C PRO A 123 11.81 8.74 10.72
N ILE A 124 11.29 7.51 10.76
CA ILE A 124 10.83 6.81 9.54
C ILE A 124 9.33 6.94 9.27
N ALA A 125 8.58 7.53 10.20
CA ALA A 125 7.12 7.59 10.18
C ALA A 125 6.50 6.20 9.92
N SER A 126 5.33 6.12 9.26
CA SER A 126 4.61 4.86 9.03
C SER A 126 5.29 3.78 8.16
N ILE A 127 6.57 3.91 7.83
CA ILE A 127 7.38 2.76 7.40
C ILE A 127 7.47 1.71 8.53
N THR A 128 7.43 2.15 9.80
CA THR A 128 7.25 1.31 11.01
C THR A 128 6.26 0.16 10.82
N LYS A 129 5.15 0.40 10.13
CA LYS A 129 4.08 -0.60 9.97
C LYS A 129 4.51 -1.87 9.21
N LEU A 130 5.65 -1.88 8.52
CA LEU A 130 6.22 -3.12 7.98
C LEU A 130 6.75 -4.03 9.09
N MET A 131 7.45 -3.48 10.10
CA MET A 131 7.85 -4.27 11.27
C MET A 131 6.63 -4.74 12.05
N THR A 132 5.61 -3.89 12.19
CA THR A 132 4.32 -4.27 12.78
C THR A 132 3.69 -5.46 12.05
N ALA A 133 3.68 -5.46 10.71
CA ALA A 133 3.15 -6.57 9.93
C ALA A 133 3.99 -7.85 10.03
N VAL A 134 5.33 -7.76 10.05
CA VAL A 134 6.23 -8.91 10.27
C VAL A 134 5.95 -9.55 11.62
N VAL A 135 5.95 -8.78 12.72
CA VAL A 135 5.73 -9.29 14.08
C VAL A 135 4.34 -9.92 14.24
N VAL A 136 3.29 -9.32 13.67
CA VAL A 136 1.94 -9.91 13.70
C VAL A 136 1.87 -11.21 12.88
N THR A 137 2.50 -11.24 11.70
CA THR A 137 2.45 -12.42 10.80
C THR A 137 3.23 -13.60 11.40
N GLU A 138 4.42 -13.35 11.95
CA GLU A 138 5.24 -14.38 12.61
C GLU A 138 4.65 -14.89 13.92
N ALA A 139 3.79 -14.12 14.59
CA ALA A 139 3.07 -14.57 15.78
C ALA A 139 1.98 -15.63 15.49
N GLN A 140 1.66 -15.87 14.21
CA GLN A 140 0.73 -16.91 13.74
C GLN A 140 -0.65 -16.90 14.43
N LEU A 141 -1.11 -15.71 14.86
CA LEU A 141 -2.41 -15.52 15.48
C LEU A 141 -3.53 -15.59 14.42
N PRO A 142 -4.75 -16.07 14.76
CA PRO A 142 -5.81 -16.29 13.77
C PRO A 142 -6.15 -15.02 12.98
N LEU A 143 -6.09 -15.08 11.65
CA LEU A 143 -6.26 -13.91 10.78
C LEU A 143 -7.73 -13.41 10.75
N ASP A 144 -8.67 -14.31 11.04
CA ASP A 144 -10.11 -14.10 11.16
C ASP A 144 -10.56 -13.56 12.53
N GLU A 145 -9.67 -13.50 13.53
CA GLU A 145 -10.00 -12.98 14.86
C GLU A 145 -10.48 -11.51 14.76
N THR A 146 -11.66 -11.24 15.29
CA THR A 146 -12.28 -9.90 15.24
C THR A 146 -11.70 -8.98 16.32
N LEU A 147 -10.93 -7.99 15.88
CA LEU A 147 -10.27 -7.00 16.73
C LEU A 147 -11.10 -5.72 16.84
N THR A 148 -11.38 -5.27 18.06
CA THR A 148 -12.04 -3.98 18.32
C THR A 148 -11.03 -2.82 18.39
N ILE A 149 -11.31 -1.72 17.68
CA ILE A 149 -10.66 -0.42 17.85
C ILE A 149 -11.12 0.23 19.18
N SER A 150 -10.20 0.43 20.11
CA SER A 150 -10.45 1.07 21.41
C SER A 150 -10.17 2.57 21.38
N GLN A 151 -10.34 3.23 22.53
CA GLN A 151 -9.97 4.65 22.72
C GLN A 151 -8.45 4.85 22.81
N GLU A 152 -7.66 3.81 23.11
CA GLU A 152 -6.19 3.87 23.14
C GLU A 152 -5.60 3.97 21.73
N ASP A 153 -6.27 3.41 20.73
CA ASP A 153 -5.84 3.47 19.33
C ASP A 153 -6.02 4.87 18.70
N VAL A 154 -6.51 5.84 19.46
CA VAL A 154 -6.73 7.22 19.01
C VAL A 154 -5.44 8.04 19.15
N ASP A 155 -4.84 8.38 18.01
CA ASP A 155 -3.69 9.28 17.93
C ASP A 155 -3.89 10.59 18.72
N THR A 156 -3.09 10.73 19.77
CA THR A 156 -2.95 11.93 20.61
C THR A 156 -1.62 12.67 20.42
N GLU A 157 -0.65 12.11 19.66
CA GLU A 157 0.67 12.74 19.44
C GLU A 157 0.68 13.69 18.24
N LYS A 158 0.07 13.30 17.11
CA LYS A 158 0.04 14.08 15.86
C LYS A 158 -1.38 14.49 15.45
N GLY A 159 -2.42 13.97 16.11
CA GLY A 159 -3.83 14.33 15.84
C GLY A 159 -4.33 13.92 14.45
N SER A 160 -3.78 12.84 13.89
CA SER A 160 -4.17 12.29 12.60
C SER A 160 -5.62 11.79 12.60
N ARG A 161 -6.24 11.86 11.42
CA ARG A 161 -7.63 11.46 11.22
C ARG A 161 -7.69 10.04 10.68
N SER A 162 -8.48 9.20 11.34
CA SER A 162 -8.86 7.87 10.88
C SER A 162 -10.34 7.84 10.52
N ARG A 163 -10.73 6.94 9.60
CA ARG A 163 -12.15 6.68 9.31
C ARG A 163 -12.74 5.54 10.14
N LEU A 164 -11.87 4.70 10.72
CA LEU A 164 -12.24 3.71 11.72
C LEU A 164 -12.57 4.44 13.03
N ARG A 165 -13.77 4.22 13.58
CA ARG A 165 -14.21 4.82 14.86
C ARG A 165 -13.89 3.89 16.02
N VAL A 166 -13.83 4.42 17.24
CA VAL A 166 -13.85 3.59 18.45
C VAL A 166 -15.10 2.70 18.42
N GLY A 167 -14.96 1.41 18.75
CA GLY A 167 -16.01 0.40 18.58
C GLY A 167 -16.15 -0.15 17.15
N THR A 168 -15.26 0.22 16.21
CA THR A 168 -15.14 -0.49 14.93
C THR A 168 -14.51 -1.85 15.18
N GLN A 169 -15.11 -2.89 14.63
CA GLN A 169 -14.62 -4.26 14.67
C GLN A 169 -14.24 -4.66 13.24
N LEU A 170 -13.05 -5.25 13.08
CA LEU A 170 -12.53 -5.82 11.82
C LEU A 170 -11.67 -7.05 12.16
N THR A 171 -11.52 -7.98 11.23
CA THR A 171 -10.58 -9.12 11.38
C THR A 171 -9.12 -8.65 11.47
N ARG A 172 -8.24 -9.49 12.04
CA ARG A 172 -6.78 -9.24 12.10
C ARG A 172 -6.18 -9.03 10.70
N GLU A 173 -6.67 -9.75 9.69
CA GLU A 173 -6.30 -9.55 8.28
C GLU A 173 -6.72 -8.17 7.75
N GLU A 174 -7.97 -7.76 7.93
CA GLU A 174 -8.42 -6.42 7.52
C GLU A 174 -7.64 -5.31 8.22
N MET A 175 -7.29 -5.48 9.50
CA MET A 175 -6.43 -4.54 10.22
C MET A 175 -5.02 -4.46 9.59
N LEU A 176 -4.40 -5.58 9.25
CA LEU A 176 -3.13 -5.63 8.53
C LEU A 176 -3.23 -4.94 7.16
N HIS A 177 -4.31 -5.21 6.43
CA HIS A 177 -4.55 -4.65 5.09
C HIS A 177 -4.63 -3.13 5.12
N LEU A 178 -5.45 -2.58 6.02
CA LEU A 178 -5.60 -1.13 6.16
C LEU A 178 -4.33 -0.46 6.71
N ALA A 179 -3.58 -1.15 7.59
CA ALA A 179 -2.30 -0.69 8.10
C ALA A 179 -1.21 -0.63 7.02
N LEU A 180 -1.12 -1.63 6.14
CA LEU A 180 -0.13 -1.69 5.05
C LEU A 180 -0.53 -0.76 3.88
N MET A 181 -1.63 -1.07 3.20
CA MET A 181 -2.10 -0.38 2.00
C MET A 181 -2.40 1.11 2.27
N SER A 182 -3.30 1.40 3.20
CA SER A 182 -3.79 2.76 3.47
C SER A 182 -3.05 3.50 4.59
N SER A 183 -2.11 2.84 5.28
CA SER A 183 -1.38 3.42 6.39
C SER A 183 -2.24 3.79 7.61
N GLU A 184 -3.41 3.17 7.81
CA GLU A 184 -4.32 3.48 8.92
C GLU A 184 -3.64 3.27 10.28
N ASN A 185 -3.65 4.32 11.10
CA ASN A 185 -2.94 4.33 12.38
C ASN A 185 -3.67 3.48 13.43
N ARG A 186 -5.01 3.53 13.45
CA ARG A 186 -5.81 2.82 14.46
C ARG A 186 -5.72 1.31 14.31
N ALA A 187 -5.73 0.83 13.07
CA ALA A 187 -5.55 -0.58 12.77
C ALA A 187 -4.17 -1.09 13.23
N ALA A 188 -3.10 -0.36 12.91
CA ALA A 188 -1.74 -0.72 13.35
C ALA A 188 -1.57 -0.65 14.88
N HIS A 189 -2.24 0.28 15.56
CA HIS A 189 -2.21 0.36 17.02
C HIS A 189 -2.99 -0.79 17.67
N ALA A 190 -4.19 -1.08 17.17
CA ALA A 190 -5.01 -2.19 17.64
C ALA A 190 -4.29 -3.55 17.46
N LEU A 191 -3.58 -3.75 16.34
CA LEU A 191 -2.73 -4.93 16.13
C LEU A 191 -1.67 -5.12 17.21
N GLY A 192 -0.97 -4.05 17.61
CA GLY A 192 0.02 -4.11 18.68
C GLY A 192 -0.59 -4.25 20.08
N ARG A 193 -1.76 -3.64 20.31
CA ARG A 193 -2.48 -3.73 21.60
C ARG A 193 -3.15 -5.09 21.82
N HIS A 194 -3.60 -5.76 20.75
CA HIS A 194 -4.16 -7.13 20.78
C HIS A 194 -3.10 -8.23 20.57
N TYR A 195 -1.83 -7.92 20.79
CA TYR A 195 -0.74 -8.91 20.82
C TYR A 195 -0.68 -9.61 22.20
N PRO A 196 -0.25 -10.88 22.31
CA PRO A 196 -0.03 -11.55 23.59
C PRO A 196 0.95 -10.78 24.50
N GLY A 197 0.47 -10.35 25.67
CA GLY A 197 1.22 -9.47 26.59
C GLY A 197 1.05 -7.97 26.33
N GLY A 198 0.21 -7.58 25.37
CA GLY A 198 -0.16 -6.20 25.09
C GLY A 198 0.91 -5.38 24.36
N LEU A 199 0.73 -4.06 24.37
CA LEU A 199 1.51 -3.12 23.54
C LEU A 199 3.01 -3.11 23.91
N ASP A 200 3.36 -3.21 25.20
CA ASP A 200 4.75 -3.23 25.64
C ASP A 200 5.48 -4.52 25.21
N ALA A 201 4.78 -5.66 25.23
CA ALA A 201 5.28 -6.91 24.67
C ALA A 201 5.43 -6.82 23.13
N PHE A 202 4.52 -6.15 22.45
CA PHE A 202 4.61 -5.92 21.00
C PHE A 202 5.82 -5.05 20.62
N VAL A 203 6.00 -3.91 21.29
CA VAL A 203 7.16 -3.03 21.06
C VAL A 203 8.47 -3.75 21.43
N SER A 204 8.46 -4.57 22.48
CA SER A 204 9.60 -5.45 22.81
C SER A 204 9.90 -6.45 21.68
N ALA A 205 8.88 -7.07 21.09
CA ALA A 205 9.00 -7.99 19.95
C ALA A 205 9.50 -7.28 18.68
N MET A 206 9.02 -6.06 18.36
CA MET A 206 9.52 -5.25 17.25
C MET A 206 11.03 -4.97 17.37
N ASN A 207 11.49 -4.56 18.55
CA ASN A 207 12.91 -4.32 18.78
C ASN A 207 13.74 -5.62 18.85
N ALA A 208 13.15 -6.73 19.31
CA ALA A 208 13.80 -8.04 19.26
C ALA A 208 13.97 -8.55 17.82
N LYS A 209 12.96 -8.37 16.96
CA LYS A 209 13.03 -8.67 15.53
C LYS A 209 14.04 -7.78 14.80
N ALA A 210 14.09 -6.48 15.10
CA ALA A 210 15.13 -5.59 14.56
C ALA A 210 16.55 -6.13 14.84
N ARG A 211 16.85 -6.45 16.11
CA ARG A 211 18.15 -7.04 16.50
C ARG A 211 18.42 -8.40 15.84
N LEU A 212 17.41 -9.26 15.72
CA LEU A 212 17.52 -10.57 15.06
C LEU A 212 17.83 -10.46 13.56
N LEU A 213 17.33 -9.40 12.91
CA LEU A 213 17.64 -9.07 11.52
C LEU A 213 18.98 -8.32 11.34
N GLY A 214 19.70 -8.02 12.43
CA GLY A 214 20.94 -7.23 12.39
C GLY A 214 20.72 -5.73 12.16
N MET A 215 19.49 -5.23 12.35
CA MET A 215 19.13 -3.82 12.19
C MET A 215 19.61 -3.00 13.40
N SER A 216 20.88 -2.59 13.40
CA SER A 216 21.55 -1.94 14.53
C SER A 216 21.19 -0.47 14.74
N ASP A 217 20.73 0.20 13.69
CA ASP A 217 20.39 1.62 13.68
C ASP A 217 18.91 1.86 14.03
N THR A 218 18.16 0.77 14.25
CA THR A 218 16.70 0.78 14.38
C THR A 218 16.23 0.73 15.82
N HIS A 219 15.30 1.62 16.15
CA HIS A 219 14.56 1.59 17.41
C HIS A 219 13.08 1.87 17.19
N TYR A 220 12.23 1.07 17.85
CA TYR A 220 10.78 1.25 17.87
C TYR A 220 10.27 1.58 19.28
N VAL A 221 9.31 2.51 19.37
CA VAL A 221 8.58 2.83 20.61
C VAL A 221 7.06 2.62 20.49
N GLU A 222 6.53 2.49 19.28
CA GLU A 222 5.08 2.29 19.01
C GLU A 222 4.83 1.73 17.59
N PRO A 223 3.70 1.05 17.31
CA PRO A 223 3.52 0.23 16.10
C PRO A 223 3.03 0.98 14.84
N THR A 224 2.79 2.29 14.91
CA THR A 224 2.13 3.05 13.83
C THR A 224 3.10 3.92 13.03
N GLY A 225 4.20 4.38 13.62
CA GLY A 225 5.07 5.39 13.01
C GLY A 225 4.48 6.80 13.06
N LEU A 226 3.81 7.12 14.17
CA LEU A 226 3.43 8.47 14.57
C LEU A 226 4.54 9.15 15.36
N SER A 227 5.25 8.42 16.21
CA SER A 227 6.27 9.01 17.08
C SER A 227 7.59 9.23 16.35
N SER A 228 8.21 10.40 16.54
CA SER A 228 9.53 10.69 15.93
C SER A 228 10.69 9.92 16.56
N ARG A 229 10.44 9.15 17.63
CA ARG A 229 11.37 8.19 18.22
C ARG A 229 11.38 6.82 17.52
N ASN A 230 10.44 6.55 16.60
CA ASN A 230 10.55 5.43 15.67
C ASN A 230 11.57 5.78 14.58
N GLN A 231 12.77 5.20 14.67
CA GLN A 231 13.94 5.58 13.88
C GLN A 231 14.66 4.35 13.30
N SER A 232 15.35 4.55 12.18
CA SER A 232 16.14 3.54 11.45
C SER A 232 17.04 4.25 10.42
N SER A 233 18.12 3.59 9.98
CA SER A 233 18.86 3.98 8.77
C SER A 233 18.21 3.39 7.51
N ALA A 234 18.69 3.78 6.32
CA ALA A 234 18.18 3.23 5.06
C ALA A 234 18.68 1.80 4.78
N LYS A 235 19.85 1.43 5.33
CA LYS A 235 20.38 0.05 5.28
C LYS A 235 19.47 -0.91 6.03
N ASP A 236 19.16 -0.58 7.29
CA ASP A 236 18.22 -1.33 8.12
C ASP A 236 16.84 -1.48 7.47
N LEU A 237 16.31 -0.41 6.87
CA LEU A 237 15.04 -0.48 6.15
C LEU A 237 15.08 -1.38 4.91
N ALA A 238 16.21 -1.50 4.22
CA ALA A 238 16.34 -2.46 3.12
C ALA A 238 16.34 -3.90 3.65
N THR A 239 17.00 -4.16 4.78
CA THR A 239 16.95 -5.46 5.48
C THR A 239 15.52 -5.79 5.94
N LEU A 240 14.78 -4.82 6.47
CA LEU A 240 13.36 -4.98 6.80
C LEU A 240 12.49 -5.26 5.57
N VAL A 241 12.75 -4.61 4.43
CA VAL A 241 12.05 -4.91 3.17
C VAL A 241 12.34 -6.34 2.73
N LYS A 242 13.58 -6.84 2.82
CA LYS A 242 13.91 -8.26 2.54
C LYS A 242 13.10 -9.20 3.43
N ALA A 243 13.18 -9.03 4.76
CA ALA A 243 12.45 -9.87 5.71
C ALA A 243 10.93 -9.84 5.51
N ALA A 244 10.36 -8.65 5.28
CA ALA A 244 8.94 -8.48 5.01
C ALA A 244 8.50 -9.07 3.65
N TYR A 245 9.41 -9.20 2.68
CA TYR A 245 9.11 -9.75 1.36
C TYR A 245 8.82 -11.24 1.39
N GLU A 246 9.45 -12.00 2.29
CA GLU A 246 9.26 -13.45 2.39
C GLU A 246 7.83 -13.85 2.77
N HIS A 247 7.12 -12.96 3.50
CA HIS A 247 5.73 -13.16 3.88
C HIS A 247 4.77 -12.76 2.75
N GLN A 248 4.21 -13.76 2.05
CA GLN A 248 3.25 -13.57 0.95
C GLN A 248 2.10 -12.61 1.30
N ILE A 249 1.50 -12.75 2.49
CA ILE A 249 0.44 -11.86 2.97
C ILE A 249 0.89 -10.40 3.08
N ILE A 250 2.12 -10.11 3.50
CA ILE A 250 2.63 -8.74 3.61
C ILE A 250 2.83 -8.14 2.20
N ARG A 251 3.28 -8.95 1.23
CA ARG A 251 3.33 -8.55 -0.18
C ARG A 251 1.94 -8.13 -0.66
N GLU A 252 1.00 -9.06 -0.69
CA GLU A 252 -0.36 -8.90 -1.23
C GLU A 252 -1.14 -7.75 -0.56
N LEU A 253 -1.15 -7.70 0.78
CA LEU A 253 -1.85 -6.65 1.52
C LEU A 253 -1.19 -5.27 1.37
N SER A 254 0.10 -5.19 1.04
CA SER A 254 0.77 -3.91 0.76
C SER A 254 0.61 -3.43 -0.69
N THR A 255 0.47 -4.35 -1.64
CA THR A 255 0.35 -4.06 -3.09
C THR A 255 -1.09 -3.98 -3.59
N SER A 256 -2.08 -4.20 -2.72
CA SER A 256 -3.49 -3.94 -3.03
C SER A 256 -3.73 -2.47 -3.45
N PRO A 257 -4.50 -2.20 -4.52
CA PRO A 257 -4.75 -0.83 -4.99
C PRO A 257 -5.83 -0.10 -4.16
N GLU A 258 -6.88 -0.83 -3.77
CA GLU A 258 -7.97 -0.39 -2.90
C GLU A 258 -8.67 -1.58 -2.24
N TYR A 259 -9.42 -1.33 -1.18
CA TYR A 259 -10.15 -2.35 -0.41
C TYR A 259 -11.33 -1.72 0.34
N SER A 260 -12.40 -2.46 0.58
CA SER A 260 -13.58 -1.99 1.32
C SER A 260 -13.81 -2.84 2.56
N VAL A 261 -14.08 -2.19 3.69
CA VAL A 261 -14.46 -2.87 4.94
C VAL A 261 -15.90 -2.56 5.35
N ALA A 262 -16.60 -3.55 5.89
CA ALA A 262 -17.97 -3.42 6.39
C ALA A 262 -17.97 -3.01 7.87
N VAL A 263 -18.34 -1.76 8.16
CA VAL A 263 -18.44 -1.21 9.52
C VAL A 263 -19.91 -1.02 9.89
N GLY A 264 -20.52 -2.11 10.36
CA GLY A 264 -21.95 -2.18 10.67
C GLY A 264 -22.80 -2.03 9.40
N LYS A 265 -23.64 -0.99 9.34
CA LYS A 265 -24.49 -0.69 8.18
C LYS A 265 -23.82 0.22 7.13
N ARG A 266 -22.49 0.25 7.06
CA ARG A 266 -21.72 1.12 6.15
C ARG A 266 -20.50 0.41 5.60
N GLU A 267 -20.25 0.60 4.31
CA GLU A 267 -18.99 0.24 3.67
C GLU A 267 -18.02 1.43 3.73
N LEU A 268 -16.73 1.18 3.99
CA LEU A 268 -15.68 2.19 3.98
C LEU A 268 -14.58 1.78 2.97
N GLN A 269 -14.54 2.45 1.82
CA GLN A 269 -13.52 2.22 0.78
C GLN A 269 -12.18 2.90 1.12
N PHE A 270 -11.11 2.12 1.23
CA PHE A 270 -9.71 2.48 1.47
C PHE A 270 -8.87 2.33 0.19
N ARG A 271 -7.76 3.07 0.08
CA ARG A 271 -6.91 3.13 -1.14
C ARG A 271 -5.43 3.17 -0.78
N THR A 272 -4.57 2.60 -1.63
CA THR A 272 -3.12 2.64 -1.44
C THR A 272 -2.55 4.06 -1.43
N THR A 273 -1.68 4.33 -0.45
CA THR A 273 -0.95 5.60 -0.31
C THR A 273 0.22 5.74 -1.28
N ASN A 274 0.66 4.64 -1.92
CA ASN A 274 1.63 4.68 -3.03
C ASN A 274 0.88 4.67 -4.37
N ALA A 275 0.91 5.79 -5.10
CA ALA A 275 0.22 5.89 -6.38
C ALA A 275 0.80 4.97 -7.47
N LEU A 276 2.07 4.54 -7.35
CA LEU A 276 2.74 3.67 -8.33
C LEU A 276 2.13 2.25 -8.37
N VAL A 277 1.52 1.80 -7.28
CA VAL A 277 0.78 0.51 -7.21
C VAL A 277 -0.40 0.44 -8.19
N ARG A 278 -0.93 1.60 -8.63
CA ARG A 278 -1.98 1.67 -9.66
C ARG A 278 -1.45 1.99 -11.06
N ASN A 279 -0.13 1.98 -11.26
CA ASN A 279 0.49 2.18 -12.56
C ASN A 279 0.88 0.80 -13.15
N PRO A 280 0.23 0.32 -14.22
CA PRO A 280 0.49 -1.02 -14.78
C PRO A 280 1.89 -1.18 -15.39
N THR A 281 2.71 -0.11 -15.47
CA THR A 281 4.11 -0.20 -15.89
C THR A 281 5.09 -0.50 -14.74
N TRP A 282 4.58 -0.70 -13.52
CA TRP A 282 5.34 -1.02 -12.32
C TRP A 282 4.95 -2.39 -11.75
N ASP A 283 5.88 -3.33 -11.76
CA ASP A 283 5.80 -4.57 -10.98
C ASP A 283 6.36 -4.30 -9.57
N ILE A 284 5.48 -3.99 -8.62
CA ILE A 284 5.83 -3.73 -7.22
C ILE A 284 5.38 -4.93 -6.39
N GLY A 285 6.33 -5.63 -5.76
CA GLY A 285 6.03 -6.79 -4.93
C GLY A 285 5.86 -6.48 -3.43
N LEU A 286 6.30 -5.31 -2.95
CA LEU A 286 6.04 -4.83 -1.59
C LEU A 286 6.17 -3.30 -1.54
N GLN A 287 5.35 -2.59 -0.75
CA GLN A 287 5.57 -1.15 -0.50
C GLN A 287 5.12 -0.66 0.87
N LYS A 288 5.72 0.43 1.35
CA LYS A 288 5.16 1.27 2.40
C LYS A 288 5.55 2.74 2.22
N THR A 289 4.61 3.65 2.45
CA THR A 289 4.90 5.09 2.62
C THR A 289 4.73 5.54 4.07
N GLY A 290 5.45 6.60 4.46
CA GLY A 290 5.28 7.31 5.74
C GLY A 290 5.32 8.84 5.59
N TYR A 291 4.69 9.55 6.53
CA TYR A 291 4.83 11.01 6.69
C TYR A 291 4.49 11.44 8.12
N ILE A 292 5.45 12.09 8.78
CA ILE A 292 5.24 13.07 9.87
C ILE A 292 6.18 14.26 9.58
N ALA A 293 5.98 15.41 10.21
CA ALA A 293 6.79 16.61 9.90
C ALA A 293 8.29 16.37 10.18
N GLU A 294 8.59 15.66 11.25
CA GLU A 294 9.93 15.31 11.73
C GLU A 294 10.68 14.35 10.78
N ALA A 295 9.94 13.49 10.07
CA ALA A 295 10.44 12.49 9.14
C ALA A 295 10.57 13.00 7.69
N GLY A 296 9.84 14.06 7.35
CA GLY A 296 9.52 14.35 5.96
C GLY A 296 8.71 13.22 5.31
N ARG A 297 8.82 13.04 3.99
CA ARG A 297 7.98 12.12 3.20
C ARG A 297 8.77 10.88 2.81
N CYS A 298 8.45 9.73 3.40
CA CYS A 298 9.19 8.47 3.24
C CYS A 298 8.46 7.48 2.31
N LEU A 299 9.26 6.65 1.62
CA LEU A 299 8.83 5.50 0.81
C LEU A 299 9.89 4.40 0.95
N VAL A 300 9.45 3.17 1.16
CA VAL A 300 10.23 1.97 0.84
C VAL A 300 9.40 1.08 -0.08
N MET A 301 10.03 0.42 -1.05
CA MET A 301 9.36 -0.59 -1.87
C MET A 301 10.34 -1.56 -2.53
N GLN A 302 9.84 -2.77 -2.78
CA GLN A 302 10.44 -3.76 -3.66
C GLN A 302 9.73 -3.70 -5.01
N ALA A 303 10.49 -3.63 -6.10
CA ALA A 303 9.93 -3.67 -7.46
C ALA A 303 10.87 -4.39 -8.43
N LYS A 304 10.29 -5.05 -9.44
CA LYS A 304 11.05 -5.72 -10.51
C LYS A 304 11.24 -4.78 -11.69
N MET A 305 12.48 -4.62 -12.15
CA MET A 305 12.83 -3.78 -13.29
C MET A 305 14.18 -4.19 -13.88
N ALA A 306 14.35 -4.07 -15.21
CA ALA A 306 15.56 -4.50 -15.94
C ALA A 306 16.02 -5.94 -15.60
N GLY A 307 15.08 -6.86 -15.32
CA GLY A 307 15.38 -8.24 -14.90
C GLY A 307 15.82 -8.40 -13.43
N ARG A 308 15.95 -7.31 -12.67
CA ARG A 308 16.42 -7.28 -11.28
C ARG A 308 15.27 -7.13 -10.29
N GLN A 309 15.45 -7.64 -9.08
CA GLN A 309 14.57 -7.39 -7.93
C GLN A 309 15.15 -6.26 -7.09
N LEU A 310 14.65 -5.04 -7.22
CA LEU A 310 15.25 -3.86 -6.59
C LEU A 310 14.45 -3.36 -5.38
N ILE A 311 15.16 -3.18 -4.27
CA ILE A 311 14.69 -2.51 -3.06
C ILE A 311 15.11 -1.05 -3.15
N MET A 312 14.14 -0.16 -3.02
CA MET A 312 14.33 1.29 -2.99
C MET A 312 13.85 1.84 -1.65
N VAL A 313 14.71 2.59 -0.96
CA VAL A 313 14.42 3.33 0.26
C VAL A 313 14.68 4.81 0.00
N PHE A 314 13.69 5.65 0.30
CA PHE A 314 13.74 7.11 0.15
C PHE A 314 13.18 7.77 1.42
N LEU A 315 14.00 8.51 2.17
CA LEU A 315 13.60 9.18 3.40
C LEU A 315 13.70 10.71 3.27
N ASP A 316 12.86 11.41 4.03
CA ASP A 316 12.81 12.87 4.07
C ASP A 316 12.70 13.55 2.69
N SER A 317 11.79 13.05 1.85
CA SER A 317 11.56 13.60 0.52
C SER A 317 10.87 14.97 0.54
N ALA A 318 11.44 15.92 -0.19
CA ALA A 318 11.15 17.35 -0.03
C ALA A 318 9.73 17.77 -0.43
N GLY A 319 9.02 17.00 -1.25
CA GLY A 319 7.73 17.39 -1.84
C GLY A 319 6.71 16.25 -1.90
N LYS A 320 5.42 16.60 -2.06
CA LYS A 320 4.28 15.67 -1.97
C LYS A 320 4.45 14.40 -2.82
N TYR A 321 5.01 14.55 -4.02
CA TYR A 321 5.24 13.46 -4.98
C TYR A 321 6.73 13.14 -5.21
N SER A 322 7.65 13.83 -4.52
CA SER A 322 9.09 13.80 -4.83
C SER A 322 9.67 12.38 -4.78
N ARG A 323 9.37 11.60 -3.74
CA ARG A 323 9.79 10.18 -3.62
C ARG A 323 9.26 9.24 -4.72
N LEU A 324 8.15 9.60 -5.38
CA LEU A 324 7.66 8.86 -6.54
C LEU A 324 8.44 9.27 -7.80
N GLY A 325 8.82 10.55 -7.92
CA GLY A 325 9.76 11.04 -8.93
C GLY A 325 11.18 10.52 -8.73
N ASP A 326 11.61 10.27 -7.49
CA ASP A 326 12.88 9.61 -7.15
C ASP A 326 12.87 8.16 -7.64
N ALA A 327 11.78 7.43 -7.39
CA ALA A 327 11.56 6.09 -7.94
C ALA A 327 11.56 6.06 -9.49
N GLU A 328 10.87 7.00 -10.16
CA GLU A 328 10.86 7.10 -11.64
C GLU A 328 12.18 7.67 -12.22
N ARG A 329 13.06 8.27 -11.41
CA ARG A 329 14.45 8.59 -11.78
C ARG A 329 15.32 7.35 -11.76
N VAL A 330 15.31 6.63 -10.64
CA VAL A 330 16.03 5.36 -10.45
C VAL A 330 15.60 4.34 -11.51
N ARG A 331 14.30 4.17 -11.74
CA ARG A 331 13.77 3.23 -12.74
C ARG A 331 14.26 3.52 -14.16
N ARG A 332 14.32 4.79 -14.58
CA ARG A 332 14.88 5.13 -15.90
C ARG A 332 16.36 4.82 -15.97
N TRP A 333 17.15 5.31 -15.01
CA TRP A 333 18.59 5.07 -14.96
C TRP A 333 18.96 3.57 -14.94
N VAL A 334 18.23 2.75 -14.17
CA VAL A 334 18.40 1.28 -14.16
C VAL A 334 18.06 0.65 -15.51
N MET A 335 16.99 1.10 -16.19
CA MET A 335 16.68 0.62 -17.54
C MET A 335 17.75 1.06 -18.54
N ASP A 336 18.25 2.30 -18.46
CA ASP A 336 19.29 2.83 -19.34
C ASP A 336 20.60 2.04 -19.20
N LEU A 337 21.01 1.69 -17.97
CA LEU A 337 22.13 0.77 -17.69
C LEU A 337 21.92 -0.60 -18.36
N GLY A 338 20.70 -1.15 -18.30
CA GLY A 338 20.35 -2.44 -18.91
C GLY A 338 20.46 -2.47 -20.43
N HIS A 339 20.40 -1.33 -21.10
CA HIS A 339 20.63 -1.20 -22.56
C HIS A 339 22.10 -0.89 -22.91
N GLY A 340 22.94 -0.58 -21.93
CA GLY A 340 24.35 -0.20 -22.12
C GLY A 340 25.35 -1.37 -22.13
N ALA A 341 24.93 -2.58 -21.76
CA ALA A 341 25.79 -3.76 -21.75
C ALA A 341 25.94 -4.36 -23.16
N PRO A 342 27.13 -4.34 -23.81
CA PRO A 342 27.31 -5.00 -25.09
C PRO A 342 27.22 -6.52 -24.89
N ALA A 343 26.44 -7.20 -25.73
CA ALA A 343 26.37 -8.65 -25.73
C ALA A 343 27.76 -9.24 -26.01
N THR A 344 28.33 -9.94 -25.02
CA THR A 344 29.64 -10.58 -25.13
C THR A 344 29.58 -11.72 -26.15
N THR A 345 30.06 -11.43 -27.36
CA THR A 345 30.17 -12.42 -28.43
C THR A 345 31.10 -13.55 -28.01
N SER A 346 30.55 -14.74 -27.84
CA SER A 346 31.30 -15.94 -27.47
C SER A 346 32.14 -16.41 -28.66
N SER A 347 33.37 -15.90 -28.74
CA SER A 347 34.36 -16.38 -29.71
C SER A 347 34.66 -17.86 -29.46
N SER A 348 34.16 -18.71 -30.35
CA SER A 348 34.27 -20.17 -30.27
C SER A 348 35.64 -20.61 -30.79
N ALA A 349 36.60 -20.76 -29.87
CA ALA A 349 37.93 -21.27 -30.16
C ALA A 349 37.85 -22.73 -30.67
N THR A 350 37.85 -22.88 -31.99
CA THR A 350 37.86 -24.20 -32.65
C THR A 350 39.25 -24.82 -32.58
N ALA A 351 39.29 -26.16 -32.48
CA ALA A 351 40.46 -26.96 -32.13
C ALA A 351 41.70 -26.75 -33.03
N LEU A 352 42.88 -26.99 -32.45
CA LEU A 352 44.09 -27.31 -33.20
C LEU A 352 44.66 -28.66 -32.74
N ILE A 353 44.43 -29.69 -33.53
CA ILE A 353 45.08 -31.01 -33.38
C ILE A 353 46.50 -30.91 -33.95
N LYS A 354 47.49 -31.52 -33.29
CA LYS A 354 48.82 -31.77 -33.86
C LYS A 354 49.06 -33.28 -34.05
N PRO A 355 49.73 -33.71 -35.13
CA PRO A 355 49.96 -35.11 -35.44
C PRO A 355 51.10 -35.74 -34.63
N THR A 356 51.14 -37.07 -34.64
CA THR A 356 52.15 -37.91 -34.00
C THR A 356 53.43 -38.05 -34.84
N THR A 357 54.58 -37.97 -34.17
CA THR A 357 55.80 -38.76 -34.43
C THR A 357 56.48 -39.03 -33.11
#